data_AF-A0A0Q8RM18-F1
#
_entry.id   AF-A0A0Q8RM18-F1
#
_cell.length_a   1.000
_cell.length_b   1.000
_cell.length_c   1.000
_cell.angle_alpha   90.00
_cell.angle_beta   90.00
_cell.angle_gamma   90.00
#
_symmetry.space_group_name_H-M   'P 1'
#
loop_
_entity.id
_entity.type
_entity.pdbx_description
1 polymer ?
#
loop_
_entity_poly.entity_id
_entity_poly.type
_entity_poly.pdbx_seq_one_letter_code
_entity_poly.pdbx_strand_id
1 'polypeptide(L)'
;MPFNKYGLTAAALAMGTAVPAHANQWLVYTGGERPNRTFTVIDEDYINPEFNSDTSFKVEAATIYEAPTQPDWMTANYHVDCTRKTLRVDLIQISPRDGALRRGTDVGDHAPANVTELQILTFACDKGTKSQAQRAKERDANNDPRNFIYMGPMSLPKVVDAAWEKLWTDGKRPGYSSNVSIADQNAQVEKIMKEKQALVSQAGQIAEQSQRDADTIAASQTRRKDRLKREKEVAPALEEWIGKSEAEVVSAFGPPASSSDRGALRALVYRRTHSETYDAQVGQVGKTGYFEKRENQFHCDLTLGFRNGVLEDYFTEGDRCQILWGPK
;
A
#
# COMPACT_ATOMS: atom_id res chain seq x y z
N MET A 1 -52.01 -8.60 20.59
CA MET A 1 -51.61 -10.03 20.44
C MET A 1 -51.26 -10.28 18.97
N PRO A 2 -50.24 -11.12 18.68
CA PRO A 2 -49.12 -10.90 17.71
C PRO A 2 -49.32 -11.69 16.39
N PHE A 3 -48.53 -11.64 15.30
CA PHE A 3 -47.09 -11.77 14.99
C PHE A 3 -46.87 -11.18 13.54
N ASN A 4 -45.84 -10.41 13.16
CA ASN A 4 -44.38 -10.62 12.99
C ASN A 4 -43.90 -11.25 11.65
N LYS A 5 -42.72 -10.77 11.18
CA LYS A 5 -41.82 -11.17 10.05
C LYS A 5 -42.00 -10.30 8.79
N TYR A 6 -41.02 -9.51 8.34
CA TYR A 6 -39.61 -9.83 8.08
C TYR A 6 -38.64 -8.80 8.64
N GLY A 7 -37.61 -9.31 9.33
CA GLY A 7 -36.48 -8.54 9.81
C GLY A 7 -35.45 -8.29 8.71
N LEU A 8 -34.97 -7.06 8.65
CA LEU A 8 -33.68 -6.71 8.05
C LEU A 8 -32.74 -6.44 9.21
N THR A 9 -32.07 -7.49 9.66
CA THR A 9 -30.87 -7.40 10.49
C THR A 9 -29.77 -6.75 9.66
N ALA A 10 -29.57 -5.44 9.85
CA ALA A 10 -28.30 -4.80 9.55
C ALA A 10 -27.28 -5.31 10.60
N ALA A 11 -26.65 -6.44 10.29
CA ALA A 11 -25.43 -6.85 10.98
C ALA A 11 -24.33 -5.86 10.58
N ALA A 12 -24.24 -4.76 11.33
CA ALA A 12 -23.02 -3.97 11.39
C ALA A 12 -21.95 -4.90 11.99
N LEU A 13 -21.14 -5.51 11.12
CA LEU A 13 -19.85 -6.07 11.50
C LEU A 13 -18.97 -4.90 11.94
N ALA A 14 -19.14 -4.52 13.21
CA ALA A 14 -18.11 -3.83 13.96
C ALA A 14 -16.95 -4.81 14.13
N MET A 15 -16.07 -4.89 13.12
CA MET A 15 -14.71 -5.34 13.34
C MET A 15 -14.00 -4.23 14.10
N GLY A 16 -14.28 -4.19 15.41
CA GLY A 16 -13.47 -3.46 16.36
C GLY A 16 -12.10 -4.14 16.44
N THR A 17 -11.18 -3.73 15.58
CA THR A 17 -9.77 -3.86 15.91
C THR A 17 -9.49 -2.81 16.99
N ALA A 18 -9.53 -3.25 18.24
CA ALA A 18 -8.88 -2.52 19.31
C ALA A 18 -7.37 -2.56 19.03
N VAL A 19 -6.87 -1.60 18.24
CA VAL A 19 -5.43 -1.37 18.10
C VAL A 19 -4.99 -0.63 19.36
N PRO A 20 -3.97 -1.10 20.09
CA PRO A 20 -3.51 -0.41 21.29
C PRO A 20 -3.00 0.98 20.89
N ALA A 21 -3.20 1.98 21.76
CA ALA A 21 -2.69 3.35 21.60
C ALA A 21 -1.16 3.44 21.79
N HIS A 22 -0.42 2.47 21.24
CA HIS A 22 0.98 2.22 21.49
C HIS A 22 1.71 2.12 20.14
N ALA A 23 2.65 3.04 19.94
CA ALA A 23 3.48 3.11 18.76
C ALA A 23 4.77 2.31 18.97
N ASN A 24 5.31 1.70 17.91
CA ASN A 24 6.58 0.97 17.96
C ASN A 24 7.76 1.95 18.10
N GLN A 25 8.17 2.22 19.33
CA GLN A 25 9.19 3.24 19.64
C GLN A 25 10.61 2.67 19.55
N TRP A 26 11.50 3.42 18.87
CA TRP A 26 12.92 3.13 18.81
C TRP A 26 13.74 4.27 19.39
N LEU A 27 14.58 3.97 20.38
CA LEU A 27 15.61 4.89 20.85
C LEU A 27 16.73 4.97 19.81
N VAL A 28 16.93 6.16 19.26
CA VAL A 28 17.95 6.43 18.23
C VAL A 28 19.12 7.26 18.73
N TYR A 29 18.92 8.03 19.80
CA TYR A 29 19.98 8.83 20.38
C TYR A 29 19.77 9.10 21.86
N THR A 30 20.85 8.97 22.62
CA THR A 30 20.99 9.45 24.00
C THR A 30 22.35 10.15 24.10
N GLY A 31 22.39 11.36 24.60
CA GLY A 31 23.65 12.08 24.72
C GLY A 31 23.53 13.45 25.40
N GLY A 32 24.67 14.12 25.53
CA GLY A 32 24.83 15.32 26.35
C GLY A 32 25.36 15.01 27.75
N GLU A 33 25.85 16.04 28.43
CA GLU A 33 26.27 15.98 29.83
C GLU A 33 25.18 16.59 30.71
N ARG A 34 25.05 16.10 31.94
CA ARG A 34 24.11 16.66 32.91
C ARG A 34 24.40 18.16 33.12
N PRO A 35 23.39 19.05 33.12
CA PRO A 35 21.94 18.79 33.07
C PRO A 35 21.32 18.86 31.66
N ASN A 36 22.11 18.80 30.59
CA ASN A 36 21.68 18.97 29.20
C ASN A 36 21.59 17.63 28.45
N ARG A 37 21.31 16.53 29.15
CA ARG A 37 21.09 15.25 28.47
C ARG A 37 19.81 15.31 27.64
N THR A 38 19.86 14.62 26.51
CA THR A 38 18.73 14.46 25.59
C THR A 38 18.53 12.99 25.28
N PHE A 39 17.28 12.66 25.01
CA PHE A 39 16.84 11.31 24.72
C PHE A 39 15.86 11.36 23.55
N THR A 40 16.20 10.74 22.42
CA THR A 40 15.41 10.84 21.18
C THR A 40 14.93 9.48 20.73
N VAL A 41 13.62 9.41 20.50
CA VAL A 41 12.94 8.23 19.95
C VAL A 41 12.30 8.53 18.61
N ILE A 42 12.09 7.48 17.81
CA ILE A 42 11.35 7.51 16.55
C ILE A 42 10.17 6.54 16.64
N ASP A 43 9.03 7.00 16.16
CA ASP A 43 7.86 6.16 15.93
C ASP A 43 7.99 5.42 14.59
N GLU A 44 8.24 4.11 14.63
CA GLU A 44 8.40 3.29 13.42
C GLU A 44 7.12 3.22 12.58
N ASP A 45 5.95 3.32 13.21
CA ASP A 45 4.66 3.18 12.52
C ASP A 45 4.37 4.40 11.63
N TYR A 46 5.09 5.51 11.84
CA TYR A 46 5.02 6.71 11.01
C TYR A 46 6.05 6.78 9.89
N ILE A 47 6.91 5.76 9.75
CA ILE A 47 7.84 5.68 8.62
C ILE A 47 7.06 5.41 7.33
N ASN A 48 6.93 6.44 6.51
CA ASN A 48 6.20 6.38 5.25
C ASN A 48 7.06 6.92 4.11
N PRO A 49 7.07 6.26 2.93
CA PRO A 49 7.70 6.83 1.75
C PRO A 49 6.99 8.14 1.39
N GLU A 50 7.76 9.13 0.93
CA GLU A 50 7.18 10.35 0.38
C GLU A 50 6.59 10.09 -1.01
N PHE A 51 5.59 10.89 -1.39
CA PHE A 51 4.88 10.73 -2.65
C PHE A 51 5.86 10.73 -3.83
N ASN A 52 5.81 9.68 -4.64
CA ASN A 52 6.70 9.43 -5.79
C ASN A 52 8.20 9.36 -5.45
N SER A 53 8.59 8.93 -4.25
CA SER A 53 9.99 8.74 -3.90
C SER A 53 10.25 7.39 -3.22
N ASP A 54 11.17 6.62 -3.78
CA ASP A 54 11.67 5.37 -3.19
C ASP A 54 12.85 5.63 -2.22
N THR A 55 13.33 6.87 -2.16
CA THR A 55 14.53 7.26 -1.39
C THR A 55 14.27 8.36 -0.38
N SER A 56 13.02 8.81 -0.24
CA SER A 56 12.64 9.82 0.74
C SER A 56 11.56 9.30 1.66
N PHE A 57 11.72 9.56 2.96
CA PHE A 57 10.86 9.01 3.99
C PHE A 57 10.46 10.09 4.99
N LYS A 58 9.18 10.11 5.33
CA LYS A 58 8.67 10.84 6.48
C LYS A 58 8.77 9.95 7.72
N VAL A 59 9.28 10.51 8.83
CA VAL A 59 9.31 9.86 10.16
C VAL A 59 8.88 10.86 11.24
N GLU A 60 8.26 10.39 12.31
CA GLU A 60 7.97 11.23 13.50
C GLU A 60 8.98 10.89 14.60
N ALA A 61 9.66 11.92 15.12
CA ALA A 61 10.62 11.77 16.21
C ALA A 61 10.22 12.63 17.40
N ALA A 62 10.54 12.14 18.59
CA ALA A 62 10.36 12.86 19.84
C ALA A 62 11.68 12.96 20.60
N THR A 63 12.04 14.18 21.00
CA THR A 63 13.22 14.45 21.83
C THR A 63 12.77 14.91 23.20
N ILE A 64 13.19 14.18 24.22
CA ILE A 64 13.00 14.46 25.64
C ILE A 64 14.24 15.17 26.15
N TYR A 65 14.05 16.20 26.95
CA TYR A 65 15.14 17.01 27.49
C TYR A 65 15.23 16.86 29.01
N GLU A 66 16.45 16.80 29.53
CA GLU A 66 16.69 16.79 30.98
C GLU A 66 16.61 18.20 31.57
N ALA A 67 17.13 19.21 30.87
CA ALA A 67 17.36 20.52 31.45
C ALA A 67 16.05 21.20 31.87
N PRO A 68 16.02 21.87 33.05
CA PRO A 68 14.83 22.58 33.51
C PRO A 68 14.51 23.82 32.66
N THR A 69 15.50 24.38 31.98
CA THR A 69 15.35 25.52 31.07
C THR A 69 14.86 25.12 29.67
N GLN A 70 14.80 23.82 29.39
CA GLN A 70 14.29 23.25 28.14
C GLN A 70 12.85 22.78 28.30
N PRO A 71 12.10 22.61 27.19
CA PRO A 71 10.80 21.95 27.23
C PRO A 71 10.92 20.54 27.82
N ASP A 72 9.81 19.94 28.24
CA ASP A 72 9.85 18.56 28.71
C ASP A 72 10.15 17.61 27.55
N TRP A 73 9.47 17.82 26.42
CA TRP A 73 9.79 17.17 25.16
C TRP A 73 9.37 18.03 23.94
N MET A 74 9.89 17.65 22.79
CA MET A 74 9.50 18.15 21.48
C MET A 74 9.19 16.96 20.57
N THR A 75 8.16 17.08 19.73
CA THR A 75 7.93 16.16 18.62
C THR A 75 8.01 16.91 17.30
N ALA A 76 8.44 16.24 16.23
CA ALA A 76 8.48 16.82 14.89
C ALA A 76 8.39 15.73 13.81
N ASN A 77 7.90 16.12 12.64
CA ASN A 77 7.95 15.30 11.45
C ASN A 77 9.22 15.62 10.66
N TYR A 78 10.04 14.61 10.45
CA TYR A 78 11.24 14.69 9.65
C TYR A 78 10.97 14.10 8.27
N HIS A 79 11.23 14.91 7.25
CA HIS A 79 11.18 14.58 5.84
C HIS A 79 12.61 14.34 5.38
N VAL A 80 13.02 13.07 5.30
CA VAL A 80 14.41 12.66 5.08
C VAL A 80 14.61 12.28 3.63
N ASP A 81 15.56 12.91 2.95
CA ASP A 81 16.04 12.51 1.63
C ASP A 81 17.35 11.72 1.77
N CYS A 82 17.28 10.41 1.53
CA CYS A 82 18.43 9.52 1.73
C CYS A 82 19.49 9.64 0.65
N THR A 83 19.15 10.21 -0.51
CA THR A 83 20.08 10.43 -1.62
C THR A 83 20.83 11.74 -1.41
N ARG A 84 20.10 12.83 -1.15
CA ARG A 84 20.70 14.15 -0.87
C ARG A 84 21.32 14.27 0.52
N LYS A 85 21.03 13.32 1.41
CA LYS A 85 21.44 13.34 2.83
C LYS A 85 20.98 14.62 3.53
N THR A 86 19.76 15.04 3.23
CA THR A 86 19.13 16.23 3.79
C THR A 86 17.86 15.86 4.55
N LEU A 87 17.43 16.76 5.42
CA LEU A 87 16.18 16.67 6.14
C LEU A 87 15.44 18.02 6.13
N ARG A 88 14.12 17.95 6.10
CA ARG A 88 13.19 19.06 6.39
C ARG A 88 12.39 18.70 7.63
N VAL A 89 12.12 19.69 8.47
CA VAL A 89 11.45 19.48 9.76
C VAL A 89 10.15 20.27 9.78
N ASP A 90 9.03 19.56 9.82
CA ASP A 90 7.70 20.15 9.79
C ASP A 90 6.92 19.77 11.05
N LEU A 91 5.87 20.55 11.35
CA LEU A 91 4.91 20.26 12.41
C LEU A 91 5.58 20.07 13.78
N ILE A 92 6.56 20.91 14.08
CA ILE A 92 7.25 20.91 15.37
C ILE A 92 6.23 21.26 16.46
N GLN A 93 6.07 20.37 17.44
CA GLN A 93 5.24 20.57 18.61
C GLN A 93 6.13 20.54 19.85
N ILE A 94 6.05 21.59 20.65
CA ILE A 94 6.87 21.78 21.84
C ILE A 94 5.95 21.65 23.05
N SER A 95 6.29 20.72 23.94
CA SER A 95 5.63 20.53 25.22
C SER A 95 6.47 21.21 26.30
N PRO A 96 6.16 22.48 26.65
CA PRO A 96 6.87 23.14 27.74
C PRO A 96 6.57 22.42 29.06
N ARG A 97 7.51 22.49 30.01
CA ARG A 97 7.26 22.05 31.39
C ARG A 97 6.16 22.88 32.03
N ASP A 98 6.07 24.15 31.62
CA ASP A 98 5.13 25.12 32.16
C ASP A 98 4.33 25.75 31.03
N GLY A 99 3.04 25.44 30.96
CA GLY A 99 2.10 26.04 30.01
C GLY A 99 1.56 25.08 28.96
N ALA A 100 0.89 25.63 27.96
CA ALA A 100 0.24 24.86 26.91
C ALA A 100 1.22 24.43 25.82
N LEU A 101 0.87 23.34 25.11
CA LEU A 101 1.53 22.93 23.88
C LEU A 101 1.62 24.10 22.90
N ARG A 102 2.79 24.27 22.29
CA ARG A 102 3.03 25.33 21.29
C ARG A 102 3.65 24.75 20.02
N ARG A 103 3.37 25.38 18.89
CA ARG A 103 3.99 25.04 17.60
C ARG A 103 5.35 25.74 17.48
N GLY A 104 6.37 24.99 17.05
CA GLY A 104 7.68 25.52 16.66
C GLY A 104 7.70 25.97 15.20
N THR A 105 8.81 26.59 14.80
CA THR A 105 9.02 27.04 13.42
C THR A 105 9.47 25.85 12.57
N ASP A 106 8.79 25.61 11.45
CA ASP A 106 9.21 24.60 10.48
C ASP A 106 10.57 24.99 9.87
N VAL A 107 11.42 24.01 9.59
CA VAL A 107 12.79 24.20 9.08
C VAL A 107 12.90 23.57 7.71
N GLY A 108 13.32 24.37 6.71
CA GLY A 108 13.51 23.91 5.34
C GLY A 108 14.62 22.86 5.17
N ASP A 109 14.78 22.36 3.95
CA ASP A 109 15.83 21.37 3.61
C ASP A 109 17.22 21.83 4.08
N HIS A 110 17.89 21.00 4.89
CA HIS A 110 19.27 21.22 5.32
C HIS A 110 20.00 19.89 5.55
N ALA A 111 21.33 19.94 5.62
CA ALA A 111 22.13 18.81 6.10
C ALA A 111 22.00 18.69 7.64
N PRO A 112 22.17 17.49 8.23
CA PRO A 112 22.07 17.32 9.68
C PRO A 112 22.94 18.30 10.45
N ALA A 113 22.31 19.11 11.29
CA ALA A 113 22.98 20.15 12.08
C ALA A 113 23.64 19.59 13.35
N ASN A 114 23.22 18.41 13.80
CA ASN A 114 23.69 17.78 15.04
C ASN A 114 23.62 16.25 14.97
N VAL A 115 24.14 15.57 16.00
CA VAL A 115 24.19 14.10 16.07
C VAL A 115 22.78 13.50 16.11
N THR A 116 21.82 14.15 16.77
CA THR A 116 20.43 13.67 16.84
C THR A 116 19.82 13.58 15.43
N GLU A 117 19.91 14.65 14.66
CA GLU A 117 19.44 14.69 13.28
C GLU A 117 20.16 13.69 12.38
N LEU A 118 21.47 13.49 12.59
CA LEU A 118 22.23 12.48 11.88
C LEU A 118 21.70 11.06 12.19
N GLN A 119 21.35 10.77 13.44
CA GLN A 119 20.76 9.49 13.83
C GLN A 119 19.36 9.32 13.25
N ILE A 120 18.53 10.36 13.24
CA ILE A 120 17.20 10.33 12.61
C ILE A 120 17.31 10.02 11.12
N LEU A 121 18.21 10.71 10.40
CA LEU A 121 18.49 10.45 9.00
C LEU A 121 18.97 9.00 8.79
N THR A 122 19.90 8.55 9.62
CA THR A 122 20.48 7.20 9.55
C THR A 122 19.42 6.12 9.75
N PHE A 123 18.52 6.32 10.72
CA PHE A 123 17.41 5.43 11.02
C PHE A 123 16.40 5.40 9.88
N ALA A 124 15.93 6.57 9.42
CA ALA A 124 14.95 6.66 8.34
C ALA A 124 15.46 5.98 7.05
N CYS A 125 16.72 6.19 6.69
CA CYS A 125 17.31 5.56 5.50
C CYS A 125 17.56 4.05 5.64
N ASP A 126 17.75 3.54 6.87
CA ASP A 126 17.88 2.11 7.12
C ASP A 126 16.51 1.41 7.10
N LYS A 127 15.53 1.97 7.83
CA LYS A 127 14.22 1.33 8.06
C LYS A 127 13.20 1.64 6.97
N GLY A 128 13.32 2.78 6.30
CA GLY A 128 12.36 3.23 5.29
C GLY A 128 12.25 2.31 4.09
N THR A 129 13.37 1.72 3.65
CA THR A 129 13.41 0.79 2.51
C THR A 129 12.99 -0.64 2.89
N LYS A 130 12.84 -0.94 4.18
CA LYS A 130 12.49 -2.28 4.68
C LYS A 130 10.99 -2.46 4.70
N SER A 131 10.51 -3.63 4.29
CA SER A 131 9.12 -4.05 4.47
C SER A 131 8.74 -4.18 5.94
N GLN A 132 7.44 -4.13 6.26
CA GLN A 132 6.94 -4.34 7.63
C GLN A 132 7.41 -5.68 8.23
N ALA A 133 7.47 -6.75 7.43
CA ALA A 133 7.95 -8.05 7.87
C ALA A 133 9.45 -8.05 8.22
N GLN A 134 10.26 -7.28 7.49
CA GLN A 134 11.68 -7.11 7.82
C GLN A 134 11.85 -6.29 9.10
N ARG A 135 11.10 -5.20 9.26
CA ARG A 135 11.13 -4.39 10.50
C ARG A 135 10.70 -5.21 11.72
N ALA A 136 9.65 -6.03 11.58
CA ALA A 136 9.22 -6.95 12.64
C ALA A 136 10.31 -7.90 13.12
N LYS A 137 11.06 -8.50 12.19
CA LYS A 137 12.19 -9.37 12.54
C LYS A 137 13.30 -8.62 13.27
N GLU A 138 13.55 -7.36 12.93
CA GLU A 138 14.57 -6.54 13.60
C GLU A 138 14.14 -6.14 15.01
N ARG A 139 12.84 -5.88 15.23
CA ARG A 139 12.30 -5.70 16.59
C ARG A 139 12.51 -6.94 17.45
N ASP A 140 12.23 -8.13 16.91
CA ASP A 140 12.39 -9.41 17.63
C ASP A 140 13.86 -9.73 17.93
N ALA A 141 14.75 -9.37 17.00
CA ALA A 141 16.18 -9.56 17.20
C ALA A 141 16.76 -8.64 18.29
N ASN A 142 16.14 -7.47 18.51
CA ASN A 142 16.60 -6.41 19.42
C ASN A 142 18.12 -6.17 19.36
N ASN A 143 18.68 -6.29 18.17
CA ASN A 143 20.10 -6.22 17.90
C ASN A 143 20.28 -5.43 16.61
N ASP A 144 20.09 -4.12 16.72
CA ASP A 144 20.37 -3.22 15.61
C ASP A 144 21.88 -2.93 15.56
N PRO A 145 22.56 -3.17 14.42
CA PRO A 145 24.00 -2.99 14.30
C PRO A 145 24.44 -1.52 14.45
N ARG A 146 23.51 -0.57 14.45
CA ARG A 146 23.74 0.86 14.64
C ARG A 146 23.38 1.34 16.05
N ASN A 147 23.19 0.40 16.99
CA ASN A 147 22.83 0.63 18.39
C ASN A 147 21.47 1.30 18.62
N PHE A 148 20.53 1.16 17.67
CA PHE A 148 19.14 1.52 17.92
C PHE A 148 18.48 0.50 18.86
N ILE A 149 17.78 0.99 19.88
CA ILE A 149 17.17 0.13 20.91
C ILE A 149 15.66 0.16 20.71
N TYR A 150 15.07 -1.00 20.46
CA TYR A 150 13.62 -1.11 20.40
C TYR A 150 13.03 -1.04 21.81
N MET A 151 12.20 -0.03 22.07
CA MET A 151 11.60 0.22 23.37
C MET A 151 10.26 -0.49 23.55
N GLY A 152 9.73 -1.10 22.50
CA GLY A 152 8.41 -1.74 22.51
C GLY A 152 7.28 -0.81 22.06
N PRO A 153 6.05 -1.35 22.01
CA PRO A 153 4.87 -0.56 21.73
C PRO A 153 4.54 0.29 22.98
N MET A 154 4.82 1.59 22.94
CA MET A 154 4.52 2.50 24.05
C MET A 154 4.11 3.91 23.59
N SER A 155 3.37 4.61 24.45
CA SER A 155 2.99 6.00 24.22
C SER A 155 4.14 6.94 24.58
N LEU A 156 4.17 8.13 23.98
CA LEU A 156 5.19 9.14 24.27
C LEU A 156 5.31 9.49 25.76
N PRO A 157 4.22 9.64 26.55
CA PRO A 157 4.34 9.81 28.00
C PRO A 157 5.11 8.68 28.69
N LYS A 158 4.87 7.41 28.32
CA LYS A 158 5.61 6.27 28.87
C LYS A 158 7.09 6.30 28.48
N VAL A 159 7.42 6.79 27.28
CA VAL A 159 8.81 7.02 26.86
C VAL A 159 9.49 8.03 27.78
N VAL A 160 8.80 9.13 28.09
CA VAL A 160 9.33 10.19 28.97
C VAL A 160 9.53 9.65 30.39
N ASP A 161 8.56 8.89 30.90
CA ASP A 161 8.69 8.24 32.22
C ASP A 161 9.86 7.26 32.23
N ALA A 162 10.04 6.46 31.17
CA ALA A 162 11.19 5.56 31.04
C ALA A 162 12.53 6.31 31.04
N ALA A 163 12.64 7.47 30.40
CA ALA A 163 13.85 8.28 30.42
C ALA A 163 14.23 8.70 31.86
N TRP A 164 13.25 9.19 32.64
CA TRP A 164 13.49 9.62 34.02
C TRP A 164 13.66 8.46 35.00
N GLU A 165 12.95 7.34 34.82
CA GLU A 165 13.01 6.19 35.74
C GLU A 165 14.20 5.27 35.49
N LYS A 166 14.68 5.16 34.25
CA LYS A 166 15.68 4.15 33.86
C LYS A 166 17.01 4.73 33.42
N LEU A 167 17.04 5.94 32.87
CA LEU A 167 18.27 6.51 32.28
C LEU A 167 18.84 7.66 33.11
N TRP A 168 17.99 8.58 33.57
CA TRP A 168 18.39 9.72 34.39
C TRP A 168 18.08 9.47 35.86
N THR A 169 18.50 8.30 36.36
CA THR A 169 18.27 7.84 37.74
C THR A 169 18.96 8.71 38.80
N ASP A 170 19.94 9.51 38.38
CA ASP A 170 20.66 10.49 39.19
C ASP A 170 19.96 11.87 39.21
N GLY A 171 18.96 12.08 38.37
CA GLY A 171 18.19 13.32 38.24
C GLY A 171 16.81 13.24 38.89
N LYS A 172 16.19 14.40 39.08
CA LYS A 172 14.75 14.50 39.42
C LYS A 172 14.06 15.26 38.32
N ARG A 173 12.99 14.69 37.75
CA ARG A 173 12.16 15.36 36.76
C ARG A 173 11.68 16.70 37.33
N PRO A 174 11.96 17.83 36.66
CA PRO A 174 11.44 19.12 37.08
C PRO A 174 9.92 19.09 37.21
N GLY A 175 9.40 19.75 38.24
CA GLY A 175 7.96 19.89 38.44
C GLY A 175 7.33 20.87 37.43
N TYR A 176 6.03 20.69 37.20
CA TYR A 176 5.23 21.57 36.34
C TYR A 176 4.62 22.66 37.25
N SER A 177 4.84 23.93 36.92
CA SER A 177 4.30 25.09 37.63
C SER A 177 2.94 25.55 37.08
N SER A 178 2.44 24.91 36.01
CA SER A 178 1.14 25.23 35.41
C SER A 178 -0.04 24.67 36.20
N ASN A 179 -1.17 25.39 36.21
CA ASN A 179 -2.44 24.93 36.79
C ASN A 179 -3.11 23.78 36.02
N VAL A 180 -2.54 23.35 34.88
CA VAL A 180 -3.00 22.18 34.13
C VAL A 180 -2.24 20.97 34.66
N SER A 181 -2.95 19.92 35.07
CA SER A 181 -2.30 18.72 35.58
C SER A 181 -1.51 18.01 34.48
N ILE A 182 -0.41 17.35 34.86
CA ILE A 182 0.40 16.51 33.93
C ILE A 182 -0.49 15.46 33.25
N ALA A 183 -1.47 14.93 33.98
CA ALA A 183 -2.43 13.98 33.46
C ALA A 183 -3.28 14.57 32.33
N ASP A 184 -3.74 15.82 32.47
CA ASP A 184 -4.53 16.50 31.44
C ASP A 184 -3.69 16.83 30.20
N GLN A 185 -2.43 17.25 30.38
CA GLN A 185 -1.50 17.47 29.28
C GLN A 185 -1.20 16.17 28.52
N ASN A 186 -0.94 15.09 29.26
CA ASN A 186 -0.71 13.76 28.68
C ASN A 186 -1.95 13.26 27.94
N ALA A 187 -3.15 13.43 28.51
CA ALA A 187 -4.40 13.04 27.87
C ALA A 187 -4.66 13.83 26.57
N GLN A 188 -4.32 15.11 26.54
CA GLN A 188 -4.42 15.93 25.33
C GLN A 188 -3.44 15.47 24.25
N VAL A 189 -2.21 15.11 24.63
CA VAL A 189 -1.21 14.57 23.70
C VAL A 189 -1.63 13.20 23.17
N GLU A 190 -2.10 12.30 24.03
CA GLU A 190 -2.63 11.00 23.62
C GLU A 190 -3.83 11.15 22.67
N LYS A 191 -4.71 12.12 22.92
CA LYS A 191 -5.82 12.44 22.02
C LYS A 191 -5.31 12.88 20.64
N ILE A 192 -4.36 13.82 20.59
CA ILE A 192 -3.77 14.30 19.33
C ILE A 192 -3.09 13.16 18.57
N MET A 193 -2.32 12.32 19.25
CA MET A 193 -1.64 11.17 18.62
C MET A 193 -2.65 10.15 18.09
N LYS A 194 -3.74 9.89 18.82
CA LYS A 194 -4.81 9.00 18.38
C LYS A 194 -5.54 9.53 17.15
N GLU A 195 -5.80 10.84 17.11
CA GLU A 195 -6.40 11.51 15.94
C GLU A 195 -5.46 11.48 14.72
N LYS A 196 -4.16 11.72 14.92
CA LYS A 196 -3.14 11.55 13.87
C LYS A 196 -3.06 10.11 13.35
N GLN A 197 -3.10 9.11 14.23
CA GLN A 197 -3.03 7.70 13.84
C GLN A 197 -4.22 7.31 12.96
N ALA A 198 -5.41 7.81 13.29
CA ALA A 198 -6.61 7.58 12.50
C ALA A 198 -6.47 8.15 11.08
N LEU A 199 -5.90 9.36 10.96
CA LEU A 199 -5.63 10.01 9.67
C LEU A 199 -4.55 9.27 8.86
N VAL A 200 -3.48 8.81 9.50
CA VAL A 200 -2.42 8.04 8.83
C VAL A 200 -2.89 6.66 8.40
N SER A 201 -3.69 5.97 9.22
CA SER A 201 -4.27 4.67 8.85
C SER A 201 -5.19 4.80 7.64
N GLN A 202 -5.95 5.90 7.56
CA GLN A 202 -6.79 6.20 6.41
C GLN A 202 -5.96 6.49 5.15
N ALA A 203 -4.82 7.17 5.27
CA ALA A 203 -3.89 7.40 4.16
C ALA A 203 -3.13 6.14 3.73
N GLY A 204 -2.71 5.29 4.67
CA GLY A 204 -2.05 4.01 4.40
C GLY A 204 -2.95 3.01 3.67
N GLN A 205 -4.24 2.98 3.99
CA GLN A 205 -5.23 2.17 3.26
C GLN A 205 -5.36 2.62 1.79
N ILE A 206 -5.23 3.91 1.50
CA ILE A 206 -5.26 4.46 0.13
C ILE A 206 -3.97 4.07 -0.62
N ALA A 207 -2.81 4.14 0.02
CA ALA A 207 -1.53 3.76 -0.59
C ALA A 207 -1.43 2.25 -0.86
N GLU A 208 -1.85 1.40 0.07
CA GLU A 208 -1.89 -0.05 -0.14
C GLU A 208 -2.90 -0.46 -1.21
N GLN A 209 -4.04 0.23 -1.31
CA GLN A 209 -5.00 0.01 -2.38
C GLN A 209 -4.40 0.39 -3.74
N SER A 210 -3.71 1.54 -3.81
CA SER A 210 -3.02 1.98 -5.04
C SER A 210 -1.91 1.04 -5.48
N GLN A 211 -1.18 0.42 -4.54
CA GLN A 211 -0.13 -0.56 -4.86
C GLN A 211 -0.74 -1.87 -5.40
N ARG A 212 -1.83 -2.37 -4.79
CA ARG A 212 -2.57 -3.53 -5.29
C ARG A 212 -3.13 -3.31 -6.69
N ASP A 213 -3.61 -2.10 -6.97
CA ASP A 213 -4.13 -1.73 -8.28
C ASP A 213 -2.99 -1.65 -9.33
N ALA A 214 -1.82 -1.11 -8.96
CA ALA A 214 -0.64 -1.07 -9.83
C ALA A 214 -0.10 -2.48 -10.17
N ASP A 215 0.00 -3.38 -9.19
CA ASP A 215 0.45 -4.76 -9.39
C ASP A 215 -0.53 -5.54 -10.29
N THR A 216 -1.84 -5.28 -10.13
CA THR A 216 -2.89 -5.87 -10.99
C THR A 216 -2.76 -5.40 -12.44
N ILE A 217 -2.45 -4.13 -12.66
CA ILE A 217 -2.20 -3.55 -13.99
C ILE A 217 -0.90 -4.10 -14.61
N ALA A 218 0.17 -4.25 -13.83
CA ALA A 218 1.43 -4.81 -14.31
C ALA A 218 1.28 -6.29 -14.74
N ALA A 219 0.52 -7.06 -13.96
CA ALA A 219 0.21 -8.46 -14.27
C ALA A 219 -0.69 -8.59 -15.51
N SER A 220 -1.65 -7.68 -15.73
CA SER A 220 -2.48 -7.67 -16.94
C SER A 220 -1.68 -7.30 -18.19
N GLN A 221 -0.75 -6.34 -18.10
CA GLN A 221 0.14 -5.98 -19.20
C GLN A 221 1.12 -7.09 -19.59
N THR A 222 1.63 -7.84 -18.61
CA THR A 222 2.52 -8.99 -18.86
C THR A 222 1.77 -10.11 -19.59
N ARG A 223 0.57 -10.46 -19.11
CA ARG A 223 -0.29 -11.44 -19.79
C ARG A 223 -0.63 -11.04 -21.22
N ARG A 224 -0.94 -9.76 -21.46
CA ARG A 224 -1.17 -9.22 -22.81
C ARG A 224 0.06 -9.36 -23.72
N LYS A 225 1.26 -9.08 -23.22
CA LYS A 225 2.51 -9.25 -23.99
C LYS A 225 2.77 -10.72 -24.33
N ASP A 226 2.53 -11.63 -23.41
CA ASP A 226 2.72 -13.06 -23.66
C ASP A 226 1.65 -13.62 -24.61
N ARG A 227 0.42 -13.08 -24.58
CA ARG A 227 -0.64 -13.39 -25.55
C ARG A 227 -0.24 -12.95 -26.97
N LEU A 228 0.26 -11.72 -27.12
CA LEU A 228 0.77 -11.19 -28.40
C LEU A 228 1.93 -12.00 -29.00
N LYS A 229 2.66 -12.77 -28.18
CA LYS A 229 3.71 -13.69 -28.66
C LYS A 229 3.17 -15.05 -29.08
N ARG A 230 2.08 -15.53 -28.46
CA ARG A 230 1.49 -16.84 -28.72
C ARG A 230 0.49 -16.80 -29.87
N GLU A 231 -0.31 -15.73 -29.93
CA GLU A 231 -1.34 -15.53 -30.91
C GLU A 231 -0.78 -14.79 -32.12
N LYS A 232 -0.98 -15.35 -33.31
CA LYS A 232 -0.55 -14.72 -34.57
C LYS A 232 -1.39 -13.47 -34.89
N GLU A 233 -2.62 -13.41 -34.35
CA GLU A 233 -3.60 -12.34 -34.54
C GLU A 233 -4.44 -12.14 -33.26
N VAL A 234 -4.07 -11.18 -32.40
CA VAL A 234 -4.83 -10.86 -31.17
C VAL A 234 -6.08 -10.07 -31.54
N ALA A 235 -7.27 -10.51 -31.12
CA ALA A 235 -8.52 -9.79 -31.34
C ALA A 235 -8.71 -8.69 -30.27
N PRO A 236 -8.58 -7.40 -30.60
CA PRO A 236 -8.66 -6.32 -29.61
C PRO A 236 -10.00 -6.27 -28.86
N ALA A 237 -11.08 -6.70 -29.53
CA ALA A 237 -12.42 -6.78 -28.96
C ALA A 237 -12.52 -7.79 -27.80
N LEU A 238 -11.62 -8.77 -27.69
CA LEU A 238 -11.59 -9.74 -26.59
C LEU A 238 -10.81 -9.23 -25.36
N GLU A 239 -9.97 -8.22 -25.51
CA GLU A 239 -9.22 -7.63 -24.39
C GLU A 239 -10.12 -6.91 -23.39
N GLU A 240 -11.22 -6.30 -23.86
CA GLU A 240 -12.20 -5.61 -23.00
C GLU A 240 -12.99 -6.55 -22.07
N TRP A 241 -12.97 -7.86 -22.37
CA TRP A 241 -13.63 -8.88 -21.57
C TRP A 241 -12.73 -9.43 -20.46
N ILE A 242 -11.41 -9.19 -20.51
CA ILE A 242 -10.50 -9.59 -19.43
C ILE A 242 -10.91 -8.87 -18.14
N GLY A 243 -11.05 -9.60 -17.04
CA GLY A 243 -11.52 -9.09 -15.76
C GLY A 243 -13.04 -9.14 -15.57
N LYS A 244 -13.82 -9.51 -16.60
CA LYS A 244 -15.26 -9.72 -16.47
C LYS A 244 -15.59 -11.05 -15.78
N SER A 245 -16.73 -11.10 -15.10
CA SER A 245 -17.23 -12.32 -14.49
C SER A 245 -17.73 -13.31 -15.55
N GLU A 246 -17.73 -14.60 -15.21
CA GLU A 246 -18.30 -15.64 -16.08
C GLU A 246 -19.75 -15.34 -16.47
N ALA A 247 -20.55 -14.85 -15.52
CA ALA A 247 -21.96 -14.50 -15.77
C ALA A 247 -22.11 -13.39 -16.82
N GLU A 248 -21.27 -12.35 -16.77
CA GLU A 248 -21.28 -11.27 -17.75
C GLU A 248 -20.89 -11.79 -19.14
N VAL A 249 -19.86 -12.64 -19.22
CA VAL A 249 -19.40 -13.21 -20.49
C VAL A 249 -20.45 -14.12 -21.11
N VAL A 250 -21.02 -15.06 -20.35
CA VAL A 250 -22.05 -15.98 -20.83
C VAL A 250 -23.32 -15.22 -21.23
N SER A 251 -23.67 -14.14 -20.51
CA SER A 251 -24.81 -13.29 -20.89
C SER A 251 -24.59 -12.60 -22.24
N ALA A 252 -23.35 -12.25 -22.58
CA ALA A 252 -23.04 -11.53 -23.82
C ALA A 252 -22.80 -12.46 -25.02
N PHE A 253 -22.12 -13.59 -24.80
CA PHE A 253 -21.73 -14.52 -25.87
C PHE A 253 -22.70 -15.69 -26.03
N GLY A 254 -23.62 -15.89 -25.09
CA GLY A 254 -24.52 -17.03 -25.05
C GLY A 254 -23.89 -18.24 -24.35
N PRO A 255 -24.56 -19.40 -24.36
CA PRO A 255 -24.01 -20.60 -23.74
C PRO A 255 -22.76 -21.09 -24.50
N PRO A 256 -21.72 -21.56 -23.79
CA PRO A 256 -20.53 -22.11 -24.42
C PRO A 256 -20.82 -23.45 -25.10
N ALA A 257 -20.04 -23.79 -26.13
CA ALA A 257 -20.11 -25.08 -26.79
C ALA A 257 -19.63 -26.21 -25.88
N SER A 258 -18.63 -25.95 -25.04
CA SER A 258 -18.21 -26.85 -23.98
C SER A 258 -17.59 -26.09 -22.81
N SER A 259 -17.53 -26.73 -21.64
CA SER A 259 -16.88 -26.19 -20.45
C SER A 259 -16.07 -27.28 -19.75
N SER A 260 -14.96 -26.92 -19.13
CA SER A 260 -14.17 -27.83 -18.29
C SER A 260 -13.74 -27.15 -16.99
N ASP A 261 -13.77 -27.91 -15.90
CA ASP A 261 -13.36 -27.45 -14.57
C ASP A 261 -12.13 -28.22 -14.08
N ARG A 262 -11.15 -27.48 -13.57
CA ARG A 262 -9.96 -28.01 -12.89
C ARG A 262 -9.64 -27.15 -11.66
N GLY A 263 -10.41 -27.36 -10.59
CA GLY A 263 -10.23 -26.66 -9.32
C GLY A 263 -10.53 -25.16 -9.44
N ALA A 264 -9.53 -24.32 -9.17
CA ALA A 264 -9.66 -22.86 -9.27
C ALA A 264 -9.66 -22.34 -10.72
N LEU A 265 -9.42 -23.21 -11.71
CA LEU A 265 -9.41 -22.90 -13.13
C LEU A 265 -10.63 -23.49 -13.82
N ARG A 266 -11.32 -22.68 -14.59
CA ARG A 266 -12.47 -23.06 -15.41
C ARG A 266 -12.26 -22.57 -16.82
N ALA A 267 -12.50 -23.42 -17.82
CA ALA A 267 -12.35 -23.06 -19.22
C ALA A 267 -13.69 -23.19 -19.95
N LEU A 268 -14.08 -22.16 -20.69
CA LEU A 268 -15.24 -22.17 -21.58
C LEU A 268 -14.78 -22.12 -23.03
N VAL A 269 -15.36 -22.96 -23.88
CA VAL A 269 -15.03 -23.01 -25.31
C VAL A 269 -16.23 -22.56 -26.13
N TYR A 270 -16.02 -21.59 -27.01
CA TYR A 270 -16.98 -21.11 -27.98
C TYR A 270 -16.50 -21.44 -29.39
N ARG A 271 -17.42 -21.74 -30.30
CA ARG A 271 -17.11 -22.02 -31.70
C ARG A 271 -17.94 -21.13 -32.60
N ARG A 272 -17.29 -20.46 -33.56
CA ARG A 272 -17.95 -19.76 -34.66
C ARG A 272 -17.51 -20.36 -35.99
N THR A 273 -18.46 -20.49 -36.92
CA THR A 273 -18.21 -20.93 -38.29
C THR A 273 -18.64 -19.84 -39.26
N HIS A 274 -17.90 -19.70 -40.36
CA HIS A 274 -18.21 -18.77 -41.44
C HIS A 274 -17.98 -19.45 -42.78
N SER A 275 -18.94 -19.27 -43.69
CA SER A 275 -18.87 -19.77 -45.06
C SER A 275 -18.70 -18.63 -46.03
N GLU A 276 -17.69 -18.72 -46.91
CA GLU A 276 -17.54 -17.81 -48.05
C GLU A 276 -17.80 -18.58 -49.35
N THR A 277 -18.73 -18.08 -50.16
CA THR A 277 -18.96 -18.59 -51.52
C THR A 277 -18.13 -17.81 -52.52
N TYR A 278 -17.43 -18.52 -53.42
CA TYR A 278 -16.62 -17.91 -54.47
C TYR A 278 -16.83 -18.64 -55.80
N ASP A 279 -16.62 -17.93 -56.91
CA ASP A 279 -16.67 -18.49 -58.25
C ASP A 279 -15.30 -19.10 -58.59
N ALA A 280 -15.22 -20.42 -58.59
CA ALA A 280 -14.01 -21.16 -58.97
C ALA A 280 -14.04 -21.44 -60.47
N GLN A 281 -12.99 -21.05 -61.20
CA GLN A 281 -12.88 -21.42 -62.61
C GLN A 281 -12.64 -22.93 -62.72
N VAL A 282 -13.56 -23.65 -63.36
CA VAL A 282 -13.52 -25.12 -63.51
C VAL A 282 -13.14 -25.58 -64.92
N GLY A 283 -13.11 -24.65 -65.87
CA GLY A 283 -12.71 -24.94 -67.24
C GLY A 283 -12.66 -23.70 -68.13
N GLN A 284 -12.21 -23.89 -69.36
CA GLN A 284 -12.15 -22.85 -70.38
C GLN A 284 -12.39 -23.46 -71.76
N VAL A 285 -13.29 -22.86 -72.55
CA VAL A 285 -13.46 -23.22 -73.97
C VAL A 285 -13.27 -21.94 -74.80
N GLY A 286 -12.23 -21.92 -75.63
CA GLY A 286 -11.82 -20.72 -76.36
C GLY A 286 -11.44 -19.57 -75.42
N LYS A 287 -12.13 -18.43 -75.53
CA LYS A 287 -11.91 -17.23 -74.69
C LYS A 287 -12.89 -17.11 -73.51
N THR A 288 -13.81 -18.07 -73.34
CA THR A 288 -14.82 -18.03 -72.27
C THR A 288 -14.44 -19.00 -71.15
N GLY A 289 -14.32 -18.48 -69.93
CA GLY A 289 -14.12 -19.28 -68.71
C GLY A 289 -15.46 -19.76 -68.14
N TYR A 290 -15.49 -21.01 -67.66
CA TYR A 290 -16.63 -21.56 -66.93
C TYR A 290 -16.31 -21.54 -65.44
N PHE A 291 -17.25 -21.05 -64.65
CA PHE A 291 -17.13 -20.90 -63.22
C PHE A 291 -18.22 -21.69 -62.52
N GLU A 292 -17.85 -22.37 -61.43
CA GLU A 292 -18.78 -23.01 -60.50
C GLU A 292 -18.68 -22.32 -59.15
N LYS A 293 -19.83 -22.12 -58.50
CA LYS A 293 -19.86 -21.66 -57.12
C LYS A 293 -19.32 -22.76 -56.21
N ARG A 294 -18.27 -22.44 -55.46
CA ARG A 294 -17.73 -23.27 -54.38
C ARG A 294 -17.88 -22.55 -53.04
N GLU A 295 -17.96 -23.33 -51.98
CA GLU A 295 -18.05 -22.84 -50.60
C GLU A 295 -16.81 -23.26 -49.83
N ASN A 296 -16.16 -22.30 -49.18
CA ASN A 296 -15.14 -22.57 -48.17
C ASN A 296 -15.75 -22.36 -46.78
N GLN A 297 -15.60 -23.35 -45.90
CA GLN A 297 -16.00 -23.24 -44.50
C GLN A 297 -14.78 -23.00 -43.61
N PHE A 298 -14.86 -21.93 -42.83
CA PHE A 298 -13.88 -21.56 -41.82
C PHE A 298 -14.49 -21.76 -40.44
N HIS A 299 -13.66 -22.13 -39.48
CA HIS A 299 -14.07 -22.25 -38.08
C HIS A 299 -13.04 -21.60 -37.18
N CYS A 300 -13.50 -21.00 -36.10
CA CYS A 300 -12.64 -20.49 -35.03
C CYS A 300 -13.20 -20.90 -33.67
N ASP A 301 -12.34 -21.54 -32.89
CA ASP A 301 -12.57 -21.89 -31.50
C ASP A 301 -11.93 -20.83 -30.60
N LEU A 302 -12.72 -20.31 -29.67
CA LEU A 302 -12.31 -19.37 -28.63
C LEU A 302 -12.40 -20.07 -27.29
N THR A 303 -11.25 -20.25 -26.64
CA THR A 303 -11.17 -20.79 -25.28
C THR A 303 -10.93 -19.65 -24.29
N LEU A 304 -11.82 -19.51 -23.32
CA LEU A 304 -11.77 -18.50 -22.26
C LEU A 304 -11.36 -19.15 -20.94
N GLY A 305 -10.29 -18.68 -20.33
CA GLY A 305 -9.76 -19.18 -19.06
C GLY A 305 -10.16 -18.29 -17.88
N PHE A 306 -10.97 -18.84 -16.97
CA PHE A 306 -11.41 -18.20 -15.75
C PHE A 306 -10.61 -18.68 -14.55
N ARG A 307 -10.26 -17.74 -13.67
CA ARG A 307 -9.72 -18.03 -12.34
C ARG A 307 -10.57 -17.34 -11.29
N ASN A 308 -11.05 -18.10 -10.31
CA ASN A 308 -11.94 -17.58 -9.25
C ASN A 308 -13.18 -16.84 -9.82
N GLY A 309 -13.73 -17.30 -10.94
CA GLY A 309 -14.93 -16.73 -11.57
C GLY A 309 -14.69 -15.48 -12.44
N VAL A 310 -13.44 -15.05 -12.60
CA VAL A 310 -13.06 -13.88 -13.41
C VAL A 310 -12.27 -14.33 -14.64
N LEU A 311 -12.58 -13.77 -15.81
CA LEU A 311 -11.88 -14.05 -17.06
C LEU A 311 -10.44 -13.53 -16.98
N GLU A 312 -9.48 -14.43 -16.95
CA GLU A 312 -8.06 -14.13 -16.77
C GLU A 312 -7.32 -14.08 -18.11
N ASP A 313 -7.66 -14.99 -19.03
CA ASP A 313 -6.94 -15.19 -20.29
C ASP A 313 -7.88 -15.79 -21.36
N TYR A 314 -7.48 -15.72 -22.63
CA TYR A 314 -8.17 -16.38 -23.74
C TYR A 314 -7.17 -16.85 -24.80
N PHE A 315 -7.58 -17.85 -25.58
CA PHE A 315 -6.83 -18.44 -26.67
C PHE A 315 -7.74 -18.72 -27.85
N THR A 316 -7.24 -18.52 -29.07
CA THR A 316 -7.97 -18.81 -30.31
C THR A 316 -7.30 -19.86 -31.18
N GLU A 317 -8.08 -20.75 -31.78
CA GLU A 317 -7.60 -21.82 -32.65
C GLU A 317 -8.49 -21.95 -33.89
N GLY A 318 -7.89 -22.20 -35.06
CA GLY A 318 -8.59 -22.36 -36.33
C GLY A 318 -8.32 -21.22 -37.32
N ASP A 319 -9.27 -21.04 -38.26
CA ASP A 319 -9.15 -20.14 -39.40
C ASP A 319 -9.94 -18.84 -39.21
N ARG A 320 -9.33 -17.71 -39.58
CA ARG A 320 -9.94 -16.36 -39.63
C ARG A 320 -10.59 -15.89 -38.31
N CYS A 321 -9.98 -16.24 -37.18
CA CYS A 321 -10.45 -15.87 -35.84
C CYS A 321 -10.65 -14.35 -35.64
N GLN A 322 -9.79 -13.52 -36.24
CA GLN A 322 -9.93 -12.06 -36.18
C GLN A 322 -11.22 -11.53 -36.83
N ILE A 323 -11.73 -12.16 -37.88
CA ILE A 323 -12.96 -11.73 -38.55
C ILE A 323 -14.17 -12.20 -37.74
N LEU A 324 -14.07 -13.41 -37.18
CA LEU A 324 -15.15 -14.04 -36.43
C LEU A 324 -15.35 -13.43 -35.03
N TRP A 325 -14.29 -12.88 -34.43
CA TRP A 325 -14.30 -12.36 -33.05
C TRP A 325 -13.79 -10.92 -32.92
N GLY A 326 -13.32 -10.30 -33.99
CA GLY A 326 -12.87 -8.91 -34.01
C GLY A 326 -14.02 -7.89 -34.09
N PRO A 327 -13.69 -6.59 -33.97
CA PRO A 327 -14.68 -5.53 -34.12
C PRO A 327 -15.28 -5.55 -35.53
N LYS A 328 -16.59 -5.29 -35.61
CA LYS A 328 -17.31 -5.10 -36.87
C LYS A 328 -16.77 -3.91 -37.66
#